data_AF-A0A9Q9D617-F1
#
_entry.id   AF-A0A9Q9D617-F1
#
_cell.length_a   1.000
_cell.length_b   1.000
_cell.length_c   1.000
_cell.angle_alpha   90.00
_cell.angle_beta   90.00
_cell.angle_gamma   90.00
#
_symmetry.space_group_name_H-M   'P 1'
#
loop_
_entity.id
_entity.type
_entity.pdbx_description
1 polymer ?
#
loop_
_entity_poly.entity_id
_entity_poly.type
_entity_poly.pdbx_seq_one_letter_code
_entity_poly.pdbx_strand_id
1 'polypeptide(L)'
;MLQVILHIDENHKWNTLLSNVKNLKEWLTQNKEPGKIEILVNGEAVEMVLKSSPVDLVEVFKRDVKVAVCQNSLNMRGYKVESLQEGCTVVPAGIVELVQKQNSGFAYVKP
;
A
#
# COMPACT_ATOMS: atom_id res chain seq x y z
N MET A 1 -18.54 5.98 4.71
CA MET A 1 -17.07 6.12 4.63
C MET A 1 -16.46 4.79 4.23
N LEU A 2 -15.91 4.70 3.02
CA LEU A 2 -15.26 3.46 2.54
C LEU A 2 -13.80 3.44 2.99
N GLN A 3 -13.46 2.50 3.88
CA GLN A 3 -12.08 2.27 4.32
C GLN A 3 -11.60 0.96 3.70
N VAL A 4 -10.49 0.99 2.98
CA VAL A 4 -9.97 -0.17 2.25
C VAL A 4 -8.49 -0.32 2.52
N ILE A 5 -8.08 -1.54 2.88
CA ILE A 5 -6.68 -1.96 2.88
C ILE A 5 -6.45 -2.91 1.70
N LEU A 6 -5.60 -2.48 0.77
CA LEU A 6 -5.16 -3.29 -0.36
C LEU A 6 -3.84 -3.98 0.01
N HIS A 7 -3.80 -5.30 -0.15
CA HIS A 7 -2.62 -6.11 0.17
C HIS A 7 -1.92 -6.54 -1.12
N ILE A 8 -0.62 -6.29 -1.20
CA ILE A 8 0.24 -6.81 -2.26
C ILE A 8 1.48 -7.51 -1.68
N ASP A 9 1.72 -8.73 -2.14
CA ASP A 9 2.88 -9.56 -1.82
C ASP A 9 3.70 -9.99 -3.05
N GLU A 10 3.21 -9.75 -4.27
CA GLU A 10 3.77 -10.22 -5.54
C GLU A 10 4.12 -9.08 -6.51
N ASN A 11 5.32 -9.12 -7.12
CA ASN A 11 5.82 -8.01 -7.95
C ASN A 11 4.99 -7.79 -9.22
N HIS A 12 4.46 -8.84 -9.84
CA HIS A 12 3.72 -8.72 -11.10
C HIS A 12 2.32 -8.11 -10.93
N LYS A 13 1.84 -7.93 -9.69
CA LYS A 13 0.51 -7.39 -9.37
C LYS A 13 0.46 -5.88 -9.19
N TRP A 14 1.60 -5.19 -9.22
CA TRP A 14 1.68 -3.74 -8.99
C TRP A 14 0.80 -2.93 -9.94
N ASN A 15 0.79 -3.26 -11.23
CA ASN A 15 -0.04 -2.54 -12.20
C ASN A 15 -1.54 -2.68 -11.88
N THR A 16 -1.98 -3.88 -11.48
CA THR A 16 -3.37 -4.14 -11.07
C THR A 16 -3.71 -3.38 -9.79
N LEU A 17 -2.83 -3.41 -8.79
CA LEU A 17 -2.99 -2.66 -7.55
C LEU A 17 -3.14 -1.16 -7.81
N LEU A 18 -2.24 -0.55 -8.60
CA LEU A 18 -2.28 0.88 -8.92
C LEU A 18 -3.54 1.26 -9.70
N SER A 19 -3.99 0.40 -10.63
CA SER A 19 -5.26 0.57 -11.33
C SER A 19 -6.45 0.54 -10.36
N ASN A 20 -6.47 -0.39 -9.41
CA ASN A 20 -7.52 -0.48 -8.39
C ASN A 20 -7.55 0.76 -7.47
N VAL A 21 -6.39 1.24 -7.04
CA VAL A 21 -6.27 2.47 -6.23
C VAL A 21 -6.79 3.68 -7.00
N LYS A 22 -6.42 3.82 -8.27
CA LYS A 22 -6.92 4.88 -9.14
C LYS A 22 -8.45 4.82 -9.26
N ASN A 23 -9.00 3.67 -9.61
CA ASN A 23 -10.44 3.47 -9.80
C ASN A 23 -11.22 3.77 -8.51
N LEU A 24 -10.74 3.27 -7.37
CA LEU A 24 -11.35 3.53 -6.07
C LEU A 24 -11.34 5.03 -5.73
N LYS A 25 -10.20 5.72 -5.91
CA LYS A 25 -10.10 7.15 -5.59
C LYS A 25 -10.98 8.00 -6.51
N GLU A 26 -11.04 7.69 -7.80
CA GLU A 26 -11.90 8.37 -8.77
C GLU A 26 -13.37 8.21 -8.39
N TRP A 27 -13.80 6.99 -8.04
CA TRP A 27 -15.17 6.74 -7.59
C TRP A 27 -15.50 7.52 -6.30
N LEU A 28 -14.63 7.50 -5.29
CA LEU A 28 -14.83 8.27 -4.05
C LEU A 28 -15.00 9.76 -4.33
N THR A 29 -14.17 10.31 -5.21
CA THR A 29 -14.19 11.73 -5.58
C THR A 29 -15.48 12.09 -6.32
N GLN A 30 -15.85 11.31 -7.33
CA GLN A 30 -17.06 11.55 -8.14
C GLN A 30 -18.34 11.47 -7.31
N ASN A 31 -18.41 10.53 -6.37
CA ASN A 31 -19.58 10.32 -5.53
C ASN A 31 -19.57 11.16 -4.25
N LYS A 32 -18.53 12.00 -4.04
CA LYS A 32 -18.33 12.77 -2.81
C LYS A 32 -18.37 11.90 -1.54
N GLU A 33 -17.94 10.65 -1.66
CA GLU A 33 -17.91 9.69 -0.56
C GLU A 33 -16.55 9.80 0.15
N PRO A 34 -16.52 10.04 1.48
CA PRO A 34 -15.27 10.02 2.21
C PRO A 34 -14.71 8.59 2.27
N GLY A 35 -13.39 8.46 2.19
CA GLY A 35 -12.75 7.16 2.29
C GLY A 35 -11.28 7.23 2.66
N LYS A 36 -10.77 6.13 3.20
CA LYS A 36 -9.36 5.93 3.51
C LYS A 36 -8.84 4.77 2.69
N ILE A 37 -7.73 4.97 2.02
CA ILE A 37 -7.06 3.94 1.24
C ILE A 37 -5.69 3.71 1.85
N GLU A 38 -5.43 2.46 2.20
CA GLU A 38 -4.13 2.01 2.67
C GLU A 38 -3.65 0.86 1.80
N ILE A 39 -2.41 0.92 1.33
CA ILE A 39 -1.74 -0.18 0.66
C ILE A 39 -0.80 -0.80 1.68
N LEU A 40 -0.95 -2.09 1.97
CA LEU A 40 0.07 -2.85 2.65
C LEU A 40 0.92 -3.61 1.64
N VAL A 41 2.23 -3.35 1.70
CA VAL A 41 3.26 -4.01 0.92
C VAL A 41 4.07 -4.92 1.84
N ASN A 42 4.11 -6.21 1.50
CA ASN A 42 4.94 -7.21 2.17
C ASN A 42 5.54 -8.16 1.10
N GLY A 43 6.14 -9.25 1.53
CA GLY A 43 6.67 -10.25 0.61
C GLY A 43 7.72 -9.69 -0.33
N GLU A 44 7.72 -10.13 -1.60
CA GLU A 44 8.63 -9.63 -2.63
C GLU A 44 8.25 -8.23 -3.13
N ALA A 45 6.97 -7.86 -3.02
CA ALA A 45 6.47 -6.57 -3.46
C ALA A 45 7.18 -5.36 -2.83
N VAL A 46 7.85 -5.52 -1.68
CA VAL A 46 8.64 -4.44 -1.04
C VAL A 46 9.82 -3.96 -1.90
N GLU A 47 10.29 -4.76 -2.85
CA GLU A 47 11.34 -4.34 -3.80
C GLU A 47 10.86 -3.17 -4.68
N MET A 48 9.56 -3.14 -5.00
CA MET A 48 8.97 -2.15 -5.89
C MET A 48 8.58 -0.84 -5.18
N VAL A 49 8.90 -0.70 -3.89
CA VAL A 49 8.75 0.58 -3.16
C VAL A 49 10.10 1.24 -2.86
N LEU A 50 11.20 0.66 -3.35
CA LEU A 50 12.53 1.24 -3.26
C LEU A 50 12.66 2.45 -4.19
N LYS A 51 13.53 3.41 -3.84
CA LYS A 51 13.84 4.59 -4.65
C LYS A 51 14.34 4.25 -6.06
N SER A 52 14.95 3.08 -6.22
CA SER A 52 15.51 2.59 -7.49
C SER A 52 14.52 1.78 -8.32
N SER A 53 13.31 1.53 -7.83
CA SER A 53 12.34 0.68 -8.50
C SER A 53 11.63 1.39 -9.66
N PRO A 54 11.08 0.66 -10.63
CA PRO A 54 10.34 1.26 -11.74
C PRO A 54 8.92 1.72 -11.37
N VAL A 55 8.39 1.34 -10.20
CA VAL A 55 7.11 1.88 -9.70
C VAL A 55 7.38 3.25 -9.08
N ASP A 56 6.64 4.26 -9.56
CA ASP A 56 6.63 5.60 -8.99
C ASP A 56 5.38 5.80 -8.12
N LEU A 57 5.57 5.96 -6.81
CA LEU A 57 4.49 6.17 -5.84
C LEU A 57 4.09 7.64 -5.68
N VAL A 58 4.73 8.59 -6.36
CA VAL A 58 4.41 10.03 -6.25
C VAL A 58 2.92 10.31 -6.48
N GLU A 59 2.33 9.69 -7.50
CA GLU A 59 0.90 9.85 -7.80
C GLU A 59 -0.01 9.16 -6.78
N VAL A 60 0.47 8.12 -6.10
CA VAL A 60 -0.24 7.46 -4.99
C VAL A 60 -0.29 8.41 -3.79
N PHE A 61 0.84 9.02 -3.44
CA PHE A 61 0.91 9.96 -2.31
C PHE A 61 0.12 11.24 -2.55
N LYS A 62 0.16 11.81 -3.76
CA LYS A 62 -0.69 12.97 -4.15
C LYS A 62 -2.18 12.71 -3.98
N ARG A 63 -2.61 11.45 -3.96
CA ARG A 63 -4.01 11.03 -3.79
C ARG A 63 -4.39 10.73 -2.34
N ASP A 64 -3.55 11.07 -1.37
CA ASP A 64 -3.78 10.83 0.07
C ASP A 64 -4.00 9.33 0.36
N VAL A 65 -3.16 8.49 -0.24
CA VAL A 65 -3.13 7.04 -0.03
C VAL A 65 -1.94 6.70 0.84
N LYS A 66 -2.18 5.99 1.96
CA LYS A 66 -1.09 5.50 2.82
C LYS A 66 -0.44 4.28 2.19
N VAL A 67 0.89 4.25 2.14
CA VAL A 67 1.66 3.06 1.75
C VAL A 67 2.39 2.55 2.99
N ALA A 68 1.90 1.44 3.55
CA ALA A 68 2.48 0.72 4.67
C ALA A 68 3.42 -0.38 4.18
N VAL A 69 4.66 -0.41 4.67
CA VAL A 69 5.70 -1.36 4.26
C VAL A 69 6.09 -2.24 5.43
N CYS A 70 6.05 -3.56 5.25
CA CYS A 70 6.33 -4.52 6.31
C CYS A 70 7.84 -4.59 6.65
N GLN A 71 8.21 -4.23 7.89
CA GLN A 71 9.59 -4.30 8.38
C GLN A 71 10.19 -5.70 8.28
N ASN A 72 9.43 -6.75 8.62
CA ASN A 72 9.91 -8.14 8.51
C ASN A 72 10.27 -8.51 7.06
N SER A 73 9.50 -8.01 6.08
CA SER A 73 9.77 -8.26 4.66
C SER A 73 11.01 -7.51 4.17
N LEU A 74 11.24 -6.29 4.66
CA LEU A 74 12.48 -5.54 4.41
C LEU A 74 13.70 -6.28 4.99
N ASN A 75 13.62 -6.69 6.27
CA ASN A 75 14.69 -7.40 6.96
C ASN A 75 15.07 -8.70 6.23
N MET A 76 14.07 -9.48 5.83
CA MET A 76 14.28 -10.75 5.11
C MET A 76 15.01 -10.57 3.77
N ARG A 77 14.91 -9.38 3.16
CA ARG A 77 15.53 -9.05 1.86
C ARG A 77 16.76 -8.16 1.98
N GLY A 78 17.15 -7.78 3.19
CA GLY A 78 18.29 -6.90 3.42
C GLY A 78 18.09 -5.46 2.96
N TYR A 79 16.85 -5.02 2.76
CA TYR A 79 16.55 -3.62 2.40
C TYR A 79 16.50 -2.75 3.65
N LYS A 80 17.03 -1.52 3.52
CA LYS A 80 17.01 -0.55 4.61
C LYS A 80 15.86 0.45 4.44
N VAL A 81 15.35 0.99 5.54
CA VAL A 81 14.22 1.94 5.50
C VAL A 81 14.57 3.19 4.68
N GLU A 82 15.83 3.62 4.68
CA GLU A 82 16.28 4.83 3.96
C GLU A 82 16.30 4.63 2.43
N SER A 83 16.18 3.39 1.97
CA SER A 83 16.09 3.04 0.55
C SER A 83 14.66 3.09 0.00
N LEU A 84 13.65 3.29 0.85
CA LEU A 84 12.25 3.43 0.45
C LEU A 84 11.96 4.78 -0.18
N GLN A 85 11.00 4.84 -1.10
CA GLN A 85 10.46 6.10 -1.61
C GLN A 85 9.88 6.96 -0.47
N GLU A 86 10.06 8.28 -0.56
CA GLU A 86 9.56 9.22 0.44
C GLU A 86 8.04 9.12 0.58
N GLY A 87 7.53 9.17 1.83
CA GLY A 87 6.10 8.99 2.12
C GLY A 87 5.68 7.57 2.50
N CYS A 88 6.53 6.56 2.28
CA CYS A 88 6.29 5.21 2.81
C CYS A 88 6.31 5.21 4.34
N THR A 89 5.34 4.55 4.96
CA THR A 89 5.29 4.31 6.41
C THR A 89 5.70 2.87 6.68
N VAL A 90 6.70 2.65 7.55
CA VAL A 90 7.09 1.29 7.93
C VAL A 90 6.21 0.79 9.09
N VAL A 91 5.70 -0.42 8.96
CA VAL A 91 4.93 -1.11 10.00
C VAL A 91 5.69 -2.34 10.51
N PRO A 92 5.62 -2.69 11.80
CA PRO A 92 6.43 -3.78 12.36
C PRO A 92 6.18 -5.13 11.69
N ALA A 93 4.91 -5.45 11.40
CA ALA A 93 4.52 -6.69 10.73
C ALA A 93 3.28 -6.47 9.88
N GLY A 94 3.36 -6.81 8.59
CA GLY A 94 2.25 -6.60 7.66
C GLY A 94 0.98 -7.36 8.04
N ILE A 95 1.10 -8.61 8.50
CA ILE A 95 -0.06 -9.38 8.96
C ILE A 95 -0.79 -8.71 10.14
N VAL A 96 -0.04 -8.04 11.04
CA VAL A 96 -0.63 -7.32 12.16
C VAL A 96 -1.37 -6.07 11.67
N GLU A 97 -0.80 -5.33 10.73
CA GLU A 97 -1.48 -4.17 10.11
C GLU A 97 -2.78 -4.61 9.42
N LEU A 98 -2.78 -5.71 8.67
CA LEU A 98 -4.00 -6.25 8.04
C LEU A 98 -5.10 -6.55 9.06
N VAL A 99 -4.74 -7.25 10.14
CA VAL A 99 -5.70 -7.63 11.19
C VAL A 99 -6.23 -6.38 11.90
N GLN A 100 -5.36 -5.45 12.28
CA GLN A 100 -5.76 -4.21 12.95
C GLN A 100 -6.67 -3.34 12.08
N LYS A 101 -6.39 -3.22 10.79
CA LYS A 101 -7.21 -2.44 9.86
C LYS A 101 -8.57 -3.07 9.63
N GLN A 102 -8.60 -4.38 9.40
CA GLN A 102 -9.88 -5.10 9.28
C GLN A 102 -10.72 -4.97 10.55
N ASN A 103 -10.13 -5.14 11.73
CA ASN A 103 -10.82 -4.93 13.01
C ASN A 103 -11.32 -3.49 13.20
N SER A 104 -10.67 -2.52 12.55
CA SER A 104 -11.09 -1.11 12.54
C SER A 104 -12.12 -0.79 11.46
N GLY A 105 -12.65 -1.80 10.77
CA GLY A 105 -13.68 -1.66 9.74
C GLY A 105 -13.17 -1.40 8.33
N PHE A 106 -11.88 -1.65 8.04
CA PHE A 106 -11.38 -1.62 6.68
C PHE A 106 -11.83 -2.89 5.93
N ALA A 107 -12.34 -2.73 4.72
CA ALA A 107 -12.47 -3.83 3.78
C ALA A 107 -11.08 -4.28 3.32
N TYR A 108 -10.91 -5.60 3.19
CA TYR A 108 -9.68 -6.21 2.69
C TYR A 108 -9.80 -6.53 1.20
N VAL A 109 -8.81 -6.13 0.42
CA VAL A 109 -8.74 -6.41 -1.03
C VAL A 109 -7.35 -6.92 -1.38
N LYS A 110 -7.26 -8.02 -2.13
CA LYS A 110 -6.00 -8.58 -2.66
C LYS A 110 -6.06 -8.67 -4.19
N PRO A 111 -5.31 -7.83 -4.93
CA PRO A 111 -5.26 -7.88 -6.40
C PRO A 111 -4.60 -9.14 -6.99
#